data_AF-A0A2M3ZJQ8-F1
#
_entry.id   AF-A0A2M3ZJQ8-F1
#
_cell.length_a   1.000
_cell.length_b   1.000
_cell.length_c   1.000
_cell.angle_alpha   90.00
_cell.angle_beta   90.00
_cell.angle_gamma   90.00
#
_symmetry.space_group_name_H-M   'P 1'
#
loop_
_entity.id
_entity.type
_entity.pdbx_description
1 polymer ?
#
loop_
_entity_poly.entity_id
_entity_poly.type
_entity_poly.pdbx_seq_one_letter_code
_entity_poly.pdbx_strand_id
1 'polypeptide(L)'
;QRNPARGVAEFHCAHIDCPEFLTPPNRTGCVRQYRVRECCATRQVCGEKKAHLTRCTYGDTRYYEGERMNFADDPCRTCICTEHFNATDPLSDTKCFTNDCPFELISPSVLMSGAAPVYYNNGCCPWEWRMPKPEDRLDDTGPGASSSAARSLPYRCRYGNLTLQAGQSLVPDVTGTGTYECKCAIPPMVHCILKAT
;
A
#
# COMPACT_ATOMS: atom_id res chain seq x y z
N GLN A 1 8.94 -14.95 -21.50
CA GLN A 1 9.95 -15.62 -22.35
C GLN A 1 11.09 -16.07 -21.44
N ARG A 2 11.60 -17.30 -21.56
CA ARG A 2 12.68 -17.81 -20.69
C ARG A 2 14.01 -17.21 -21.12
N ASN A 3 14.63 -16.40 -20.28
CA ASN A 3 16.01 -15.96 -20.44
C ASN A 3 16.94 -16.98 -19.74
N PRO A 4 17.81 -17.71 -20.46
CA PRO A 4 18.56 -18.85 -19.91
C PRO A 4 19.71 -18.47 -18.95
N ALA A 5 19.93 -17.18 -18.67
CA ALA A 5 21.05 -16.70 -17.85
C ALA A 5 20.76 -16.60 -16.34
N ARG A 6 19.50 -16.77 -15.90
CA ARG A 6 19.12 -16.75 -14.48
C ARG A 6 18.18 -17.92 -14.22
N GLY A 7 18.55 -18.82 -13.31
CA GLY A 7 17.78 -20.01 -12.93
C GLY A 7 16.48 -19.71 -12.16
N VAL A 8 15.79 -18.61 -12.49
CA VAL A 8 14.57 -18.13 -11.86
C VAL A 8 13.54 -17.86 -12.94
N ALA A 9 12.32 -18.37 -12.78
CA ALA A 9 11.21 -18.03 -13.66
C ALA A 9 10.79 -16.58 -13.40
N GLU A 10 10.80 -15.75 -14.43
CA GLU A 10 10.36 -14.35 -14.36
C GLU A 10 8.99 -14.22 -15.02
N PHE A 11 8.03 -13.69 -14.28
CA PHE A 11 6.71 -13.32 -14.78
C PHE A 11 6.75 -11.85 -15.18
N HIS A 12 6.63 -11.58 -16.48
CA HIS A 12 6.49 -10.21 -16.96
C HIS A 12 5.01 -9.87 -17.05
N CYS A 13 4.49 -9.23 -16.01
CA CYS A 13 3.15 -8.64 -16.03
C CYS A 13 3.24 -7.24 -16.67
N ALA A 14 2.34 -6.94 -17.61
CA ALA A 14 2.19 -5.58 -18.11
C ALA A 14 1.59 -4.72 -16.99
N HIS A 15 2.44 -3.97 -16.28
CA HIS A 15 2.00 -2.91 -15.39
C HIS A 15 1.75 -1.66 -16.24
N ILE A 16 0.48 -1.41 -16.55
CA ILE A 16 0.07 -0.25 -17.35
C ILE A 16 -0.28 0.86 -16.36
N ASP A 17 0.55 1.90 -16.32
CA ASP A 17 0.21 3.10 -15.58
C ASP A 17 -1.04 3.73 -16.15
N CYS A 18 -1.92 4.18 -15.26
CA CYS A 18 -3.16 4.77 -15.70
C CYS A 18 -2.89 6.11 -16.44
N PRO A 19 -3.47 6.32 -17.64
CA PRO A 19 -3.21 7.51 -18.46
C PRO A 19 -3.47 8.84 -17.73
N GLU A 20 -4.36 8.85 -16.74
CA GLU A 20 -4.65 10.02 -15.92
C GLU A 20 -3.50 10.50 -15.04
N PHE A 21 -2.44 9.70 -14.87
CA PHE A 21 -1.21 10.10 -14.17
C PHE A 21 -0.15 10.67 -15.12
N LEU A 22 -0.32 10.48 -16.44
CA LEU A 22 0.56 11.03 -17.47
C LEU A 22 0.22 12.48 -17.84
N THR A 23 -0.93 12.97 -17.39
CA THR A 23 -1.35 14.36 -17.55
C THR A 23 -1.08 15.15 -16.26
N PRO A 24 -0.74 16.46 -16.34
CA PRO A 24 -0.42 17.26 -15.17
C PRO A 24 -1.45 17.08 -14.05
N PRO A 25 -1.00 16.91 -12.79
CA PRO A 25 -1.89 16.59 -11.68
C PRO A 25 -2.93 17.69 -11.52
N ASN A 26 -4.20 17.31 -11.64
CA ASN A 26 -5.36 18.16 -11.48
C ASN A 26 -5.39 19.38 -12.42
N ARG A 27 -6.17 19.26 -13.50
CA ARG A 27 -7.03 20.39 -13.85
C ARG A 27 -7.87 20.67 -12.59
N THR A 28 -7.54 21.75 -11.89
CA THR A 28 -8.21 22.18 -10.66
C THR A 28 -9.72 22.20 -10.90
N GLY A 29 -10.50 21.65 -9.96
CA GLY A 29 -11.96 21.61 -10.07
C GLY A 29 -12.56 20.40 -10.81
N CYS A 30 -11.76 19.38 -11.11
CA CYS A 30 -12.25 18.14 -11.72
C CYS A 30 -12.35 16.97 -10.72
N VAL A 31 -13.25 16.03 -10.99
CA VAL A 31 -13.42 14.75 -10.26
C VAL A 31 -13.24 13.60 -11.25
N ARG A 32 -12.38 12.65 -10.92
CA ARG A 32 -12.21 11.39 -11.67
C ARG A 32 -13.31 10.42 -11.28
N GLN A 33 -13.85 9.73 -12.27
CA GLN A 33 -14.89 8.71 -12.07
C GLN A 33 -14.35 7.33 -12.40
N TYR A 34 -14.53 6.42 -11.45
CA TYR A 34 -14.05 5.05 -11.47
C TYR A 34 -15.24 4.08 -11.51
N ARG A 35 -14.96 2.86 -11.94
CA ARG A 35 -15.88 1.73 -11.81
C ARG A 35 -15.33 0.76 -10.77
N VAL A 36 -16.22 -0.08 -10.26
CA VAL A 36 -15.87 -1.09 -9.25
C VAL A 36 -14.80 -2.02 -9.82
N ARG A 37 -13.72 -2.24 -9.07
CA ARG A 37 -12.55 -3.06 -9.43
C ARG A 37 -11.73 -2.57 -10.64
N GLU A 38 -12.06 -1.43 -11.23
CA GLU A 38 -11.21 -0.84 -12.27
C GLU A 38 -10.11 0.02 -11.64
N CYS A 39 -8.85 -0.25 -12.04
CA CYS A 39 -7.66 0.43 -11.52
C CYS A 39 -7.59 1.91 -11.97
N CYS A 40 -8.01 2.20 -13.20
CA CYS A 40 -7.90 3.52 -13.80
C CYS A 40 -9.25 4.24 -13.86
N ALA A 41 -9.20 5.56 -13.93
CA ALA A 41 -10.39 6.37 -14.14
C ALA A 41 -10.94 6.15 -15.55
N THR A 42 -12.25 5.98 -15.64
CA THR A 42 -12.94 5.82 -16.93
C THR A 42 -13.28 7.15 -17.58
N ARG A 43 -13.50 8.17 -16.75
CA ARG A 43 -13.88 9.52 -17.18
C ARG A 43 -13.54 10.54 -16.09
N GLN A 44 -13.65 11.83 -16.44
CA GLN A 44 -13.44 12.94 -15.53
C GLN A 44 -14.49 14.02 -15.78
N VAL A 45 -15.02 14.62 -14.71
CA VAL A 45 -16.03 15.69 -14.76
C VAL A 45 -15.46 16.94 -14.13
N CYS A 46 -15.56 18.07 -14.82
CA CYS A 46 -14.93 19.33 -14.43
C CYS A 46 -15.92 20.50 -14.39
N GLY A 47 -15.60 21.53 -13.61
CA GLY A 47 -16.35 22.79 -13.58
C GLY A 47 -17.80 22.61 -13.10
N GLU A 48 -18.72 23.41 -13.64
CA GLU A 48 -20.14 23.42 -13.26
C GLU A 48 -20.82 22.05 -13.38
N LYS A 49 -20.37 21.20 -14.32
CA LYS A 49 -20.93 19.84 -14.50
C LYS A 49 -20.80 18.98 -13.24
N LYS A 50 -19.81 19.28 -12.38
CA LYS A 50 -19.61 18.61 -11.10
C LYS A 50 -20.75 18.87 -10.12
N ALA A 51 -21.37 20.05 -10.16
CA ALA A 51 -22.48 20.40 -9.28
C ALA A 51 -23.74 19.57 -9.55
N HIS A 52 -23.86 19.01 -10.75
CA HIS A 52 -24.96 18.13 -11.15
C HIS A 52 -24.73 16.66 -10.82
N LEU A 53 -23.55 16.28 -10.32
CA LEU A 53 -23.30 14.90 -9.92
C LEU A 53 -24.01 14.59 -8.61
N THR A 54 -24.63 13.41 -8.56
CA THR A 54 -25.14 12.84 -7.32
C THR A 54 -24.03 12.76 -6.28
N ARG A 55 -24.38 12.91 -5.01
CA ARG A 55 -23.44 12.89 -3.89
C ARG A 55 -23.75 11.73 -2.95
N CYS A 56 -22.71 11.00 -2.58
CA CYS A 56 -22.75 10.04 -1.49
C CYS A 56 -22.22 10.70 -0.22
N THR A 57 -22.84 10.41 0.93
CA THR A 57 -22.32 10.84 2.23
C THR A 57 -21.95 9.60 3.03
N TYR A 58 -20.75 9.59 3.60
CA TYR A 58 -20.30 8.57 4.52
C TYR A 58 -19.57 9.23 5.69
N GLY A 59 -20.11 9.07 6.89
CA GLY A 59 -19.73 9.90 8.04
C GLY A 59 -19.90 11.38 7.71
N ASP A 60 -18.85 12.18 7.97
CA ASP A 60 -18.83 13.62 7.68
C ASP A 60 -18.31 13.97 6.27
N THR A 61 -17.95 12.96 5.48
CA THR A 61 -17.35 13.17 4.16
C THR A 61 -18.37 13.00 3.03
N ARG A 62 -18.31 13.91 2.06
CA ARG A 62 -19.16 13.91 0.86
C ARG A 62 -18.33 13.58 -0.37
N TYR A 63 -18.80 12.62 -1.15
CA TYR A 63 -18.16 12.13 -2.36
C TYR A 63 -19.07 12.39 -3.56
N TYR A 64 -18.48 12.67 -4.71
CA TYR A 64 -19.23 12.79 -5.97
C TYR A 64 -19.41 11.43 -6.62
N GLU A 65 -20.45 11.29 -7.42
CA GLU A 65 -20.71 10.07 -8.19
C GLU A 65 -19.48 9.65 -9.02
N GLY A 66 -19.11 8.38 -8.90
CA GLY A 66 -17.93 7.76 -9.51
C GLY A 66 -16.64 7.97 -8.73
N GLU A 67 -16.62 8.79 -7.67
CA GLU A 67 -15.43 9.01 -6.86
C GLU A 67 -15.11 7.77 -6.00
N ARG A 68 -13.81 7.52 -5.80
CA ARG A 68 -13.32 6.51 -4.85
C ARG A 68 -13.46 7.04 -3.43
N MET A 69 -14.03 6.21 -2.58
CA MET A 69 -14.19 6.43 -1.15
C MET A 69 -13.13 5.60 -0.44
N ASN A 70 -12.26 6.27 0.32
CA ASN A 70 -11.24 5.64 1.14
C ASN A 70 -11.61 5.87 2.61
N PHE A 71 -11.50 4.83 3.43
CA PHE A 71 -11.88 4.89 4.83
C PHE A 71 -10.64 4.90 5.72
N ALA A 72 -10.66 5.73 6.77
CA ALA A 72 -9.56 5.79 7.71
C ALA A 72 -9.46 4.51 8.57
N ASP A 73 -10.60 3.94 8.94
CA ASP A 73 -10.68 2.73 9.78
C ASP A 73 -10.38 1.44 9.02
N ASP A 74 -10.63 1.43 7.71
CA ASP A 74 -10.31 0.32 6.81
C ASP A 74 -9.61 0.86 5.55
N PRO A 75 -8.29 1.10 5.63
CA PRO A 75 -7.50 1.67 4.53
C PRO A 75 -7.41 0.71 3.34
N CYS A 76 -7.71 -0.57 3.55
CA CYS A 76 -7.70 -1.59 2.51
C CYS A 76 -9.01 -1.70 1.75
N ARG A 77 -10.06 -1.03 2.21
CA ARG A 77 -11.36 -1.04 1.55
C ARG A 77 -11.58 0.24 0.76
N THR A 78 -11.91 0.06 -0.51
CA THR A 78 -12.31 1.15 -1.38
C THR A 78 -13.73 0.89 -1.86
N CYS A 79 -14.58 1.92 -1.79
CA CYS A 79 -15.90 1.91 -2.41
C CYS A 79 -15.98 2.93 -3.53
N ILE A 80 -16.88 2.71 -4.47
CA ILE A 80 -17.23 3.71 -5.49
C ILE A 80 -18.56 4.35 -5.10
N CYS A 81 -18.57 5.68 -4.99
CA CYS A 81 -19.82 6.42 -4.85
C CYS A 81 -20.66 6.22 -6.11
N THR A 82 -21.86 5.65 -5.96
CA THR A 82 -22.79 5.38 -7.06
C THR A 82 -24.14 6.00 -6.73
N GLU A 83 -24.97 6.28 -7.74
CA GLU A 83 -26.31 6.86 -7.55
C GLU A 83 -27.16 6.06 -6.55
N HIS A 84 -26.96 4.74 -6.48
CA HIS A 84 -27.65 3.84 -5.57
C HIS A 84 -26.92 3.60 -4.25
N PHE A 85 -25.97 4.45 -3.83
CA PHE A 85 -25.28 4.31 -2.54
C PHE A 85 -26.32 4.41 -1.41
N ASN A 86 -26.88 3.26 -1.05
CA ASN A 86 -28.05 3.16 -0.21
C ASN A 86 -27.61 3.48 1.22
N ALA A 87 -28.30 4.41 1.89
CA ALA A 87 -27.94 4.79 3.26
C ALA A 87 -28.03 3.62 4.25
N THR A 88 -28.78 2.57 3.91
CA THR A 88 -28.96 1.36 4.71
C THR A 88 -27.85 0.32 4.56
N ASP A 89 -27.14 0.29 3.42
CA ASP A 89 -25.98 -0.59 3.21
C ASP A 89 -24.91 0.12 2.36
N PRO A 90 -24.23 1.13 2.94
CA PRO A 90 -23.22 1.92 2.23
C PRO A 90 -21.98 1.09 1.86
N LEU A 91 -21.81 -0.08 2.47
CA LEU A 91 -20.61 -0.91 2.34
C LEU A 91 -20.90 -2.25 1.64
N SER A 92 -21.90 -2.31 0.78
CA SER A 92 -22.17 -3.50 -0.03
C SER A 92 -20.99 -3.86 -0.94
N ASP A 93 -20.65 -5.14 -1.04
CA ASP A 93 -19.59 -5.67 -1.93
C ASP A 93 -19.88 -5.46 -3.44
N THR A 94 -21.10 -5.02 -3.77
CA THR A 94 -21.45 -4.57 -5.13
C THR A 94 -20.78 -3.25 -5.52
N LYS A 95 -20.36 -2.45 -4.54
CA LYS A 95 -19.75 -1.11 -4.72
C LYS A 95 -18.39 -1.00 -4.08
N CYS A 96 -18.11 -1.87 -3.13
CA CYS A 96 -16.90 -1.91 -2.34
C CYS A 96 -16.06 -3.12 -2.69
N PHE A 97 -14.75 -2.95 -2.62
CA PHE A 97 -13.80 -4.03 -2.82
C PHE A 97 -12.58 -3.81 -1.94
N THR A 98 -11.93 -4.91 -1.59
CA THR A 98 -10.62 -4.87 -0.95
C THR A 98 -9.57 -4.60 -2.01
N ASN A 99 -8.65 -3.70 -1.71
CA ASN A 99 -7.53 -3.40 -2.57
C ASN A 99 -6.53 -4.54 -2.52
N ASP A 100 -6.32 -5.19 -3.66
CA ASP A 100 -5.25 -6.16 -3.83
C ASP A 100 -3.93 -5.41 -4.06
N CYS A 101 -2.90 -5.75 -3.29
CA CYS A 101 -1.55 -5.19 -3.43
C CYS A 101 -0.63 -6.25 -4.09
N PRO A 102 -0.60 -6.39 -5.42
CA PRO A 102 0.12 -7.47 -6.11
C PRO A 102 1.64 -7.22 -6.18
N PHE A 103 2.24 -6.67 -5.12
CA PHE A 103 3.66 -6.27 -5.11
C PHE A 103 4.62 -7.44 -5.32
N GLU A 104 4.25 -8.64 -4.89
CA GLU A 104 5.02 -9.86 -5.15
C GLU A 104 5.13 -10.19 -6.64
N LEU A 105 4.15 -9.77 -7.43
CA LEU A 105 4.10 -9.97 -8.88
C LEU A 105 4.79 -8.84 -9.64
N ILE A 106 4.62 -7.59 -9.19
CA ILE A 106 5.11 -6.40 -9.93
C ILE A 106 6.49 -5.91 -9.47
N SER A 107 6.93 -6.30 -8.28
CA SER A 107 8.22 -5.88 -7.69
C SER A 107 9.11 -7.05 -7.25
N PRO A 108 9.19 -8.18 -8.00
CA PRO A 108 9.97 -9.34 -7.57
C PRO A 108 11.48 -9.04 -7.47
N SER A 109 12.01 -8.15 -8.31
CA SER A 109 13.44 -7.82 -8.33
C SER A 109 13.92 -7.16 -7.03
N VAL A 110 13.16 -6.21 -6.49
CA VAL A 110 13.49 -5.53 -5.23
C VAL A 110 13.27 -6.46 -4.03
N LEU A 111 12.22 -7.27 -4.05
CA LEU A 111 11.96 -8.29 -3.02
C LEU A 111 13.10 -9.32 -2.96
N MET A 112 13.53 -9.83 -4.12
CA MET A 112 14.65 -10.77 -4.22
C MET A 112 15.99 -10.14 -3.82
N SER A 113 16.11 -8.81 -3.89
CA SER A 113 17.27 -8.07 -3.39
C SER A 113 17.22 -7.79 -1.88
N GLY A 114 16.20 -8.32 -1.19
CA GLY A 114 16.04 -8.21 0.26
C GLY A 114 15.42 -6.89 0.74
N ALA A 115 14.74 -6.16 -0.15
CA ALA A 115 14.05 -4.93 0.22
C ALA A 115 12.85 -5.21 1.13
N ALA A 116 12.59 -4.30 2.07
CA ALA A 116 11.41 -4.32 2.91
C ALA A 116 10.32 -3.42 2.32
N PRO A 117 9.05 -3.87 2.22
CA PRO A 117 7.94 -3.01 1.86
C PRO A 117 7.77 -1.90 2.91
N VAL A 118 7.60 -0.67 2.43
CA VAL A 118 7.34 0.51 3.26
C VAL A 118 5.90 0.95 3.07
N TYR A 119 5.14 0.95 4.15
CA TYR A 119 3.79 1.46 4.22
C TYR A 119 3.82 2.89 4.73
N TYR A 120 3.12 3.79 4.05
CA TYR A 120 3.00 5.17 4.51
C TYR A 120 1.89 5.26 5.56
N ASN A 121 2.24 5.64 6.80
CA ASN A 121 1.34 5.62 7.95
C ASN A 121 0.61 4.27 8.10
N ASN A 122 -0.73 4.25 8.03
CA ASN A 122 -1.56 3.05 8.08
C ASN A 122 -2.12 2.68 6.68
N GLY A 123 -1.39 2.99 5.61
CA GLY A 123 -1.82 2.67 4.24
C GLY A 123 -1.95 1.17 4.00
N CYS A 124 -2.85 0.76 3.10
CA CYS A 124 -3.08 -0.66 2.81
C CYS A 124 -1.93 -1.33 2.04
N CYS A 125 -1.42 -0.64 1.03
CA CYS A 125 -0.38 -1.17 0.15
C CYS A 125 0.96 -0.48 0.42
N PRO A 126 2.09 -1.19 0.20
CA PRO A 126 3.39 -0.55 0.25
C PRO A 126 3.50 0.53 -0.82
N TRP A 127 4.05 1.67 -0.43
CA TRP A 127 4.27 2.82 -1.30
C TRP A 127 5.67 2.79 -1.93
N GLU A 128 6.65 2.29 -1.18
CA GLU A 128 8.04 2.22 -1.62
C GLU A 128 8.77 1.02 -0.97
N TRP A 129 10.06 0.89 -1.27
CA TRP A 129 10.90 -0.21 -0.83
C TRP A 129 12.13 0.33 -0.13
N ARG A 130 12.37 -0.14 1.09
CA ARG A 130 13.59 0.18 1.82
C ARG A 130 14.64 -0.90 1.56
N MET A 131 15.76 -0.50 0.97
CA MET A 131 16.90 -1.38 0.76
C MET A 131 17.71 -1.51 2.06
N PRO A 132 18.27 -2.71 2.35
CA PRO A 132 19.23 -2.88 3.43
C PRO A 132 20.46 -1.99 3.24
N LYS A 133 20.88 -1.31 4.30
CA LYS A 133 22.07 -0.46 4.36
C LYS A 133 23.12 -1.10 5.29
N PRO A 134 24.43 -0.86 5.09
CA PRO A 134 25.46 -1.38 5.98
C PRO A 134 25.33 -0.92 7.44
N GLU A 135 24.71 0.25 7.66
CA GLU A 135 24.53 0.85 8.99
C GLU A 135 23.30 0.33 9.73
N ASP A 136 22.47 -0.50 9.07
CA ASP A 136 21.29 -1.10 9.67
C ASP A 136 21.68 -2.04 10.82
N ARG A 137 20.96 -1.91 11.93
CA ARG A 137 21.18 -2.72 13.13
C ARG A 137 19.88 -3.00 13.85
N LEU A 138 19.88 -4.09 14.62
CA LEU A 138 18.75 -4.47 15.47
C LEU A 138 18.58 -3.44 16.59
N ASP A 139 17.33 -3.18 16.95
CA ASP A 139 17.00 -2.46 18.17
C ASP A 139 16.99 -3.44 19.36
N ASP A 140 18.09 -3.45 20.10
CA ASP A 140 18.32 -4.28 21.28
C ASP A 140 17.46 -3.87 22.49
N THR A 141 16.71 -2.77 22.38
CA THR A 141 15.81 -2.29 23.46
C THR A 141 14.33 -2.53 23.18
N GLY A 142 14.00 -3.03 21.98
CA GLY A 142 12.62 -3.22 21.54
C GLY A 142 11.89 -4.43 22.16
N PRO A 143 10.57 -4.53 21.96
CA PRO A 143 9.71 -5.58 22.55
C PRO A 143 10.11 -7.03 22.24
N GLY A 144 10.99 -7.25 21.25
CA GLY A 144 11.52 -8.55 20.84
C GLY A 144 12.96 -8.85 21.29
N ALA A 145 13.62 -7.94 22.04
CA ALA A 145 15.01 -8.13 22.45
C ALA A 145 15.20 -9.19 23.55
N SER A 146 14.16 -9.45 24.36
CA SER A 146 14.26 -10.29 25.57
C SER A 146 13.24 -11.43 25.69
N SER A 147 12.42 -11.71 24.67
CA SER A 147 11.42 -12.77 24.78
C SER A 147 12.03 -14.17 24.59
N SER A 148 12.16 -14.91 25.69
CA SER A 148 12.58 -16.32 25.70
C SER A 148 11.66 -17.24 24.88
N ALA A 149 10.41 -16.84 24.66
CA ALA A 149 9.44 -17.53 23.82
C ALA A 149 9.75 -17.44 22.30
N ALA A 150 10.35 -16.33 21.83
CA ALA A 150 10.69 -16.14 20.42
C ALA A 150 11.92 -16.97 19.97
N ARG A 151 12.73 -17.45 20.91
CA ARG A 151 13.93 -18.28 20.63
C ARG A 151 13.60 -19.67 20.07
N SER A 152 12.35 -20.12 20.18
CA SER A 152 11.94 -21.50 19.83
C SER A 152 11.17 -21.63 18.51
N LEU A 153 10.75 -20.53 17.90
CA LEU A 153 9.98 -20.56 16.65
C LEU A 153 10.92 -20.38 15.43
N PRO A 154 10.75 -21.18 14.36
CA PRO A 154 11.59 -21.08 13.16
C PRO A 154 11.31 -19.82 12.32
N TYR A 155 10.29 -19.04 12.68
CA TYR A 155 9.83 -17.90 11.90
C TYR A 155 10.76 -16.70 12.08
N ARG A 156 11.56 -16.42 11.04
CA ARG A 156 12.57 -15.36 11.01
C ARG A 156 12.42 -14.52 9.75
N CYS A 157 12.71 -13.23 9.87
CA CYS A 157 12.81 -12.33 8.72
C CYS A 157 14.27 -12.13 8.33
N ARG A 158 14.54 -12.05 7.02
CA ARG A 158 15.84 -11.64 6.49
C ARG A 158 15.77 -10.21 5.98
N TYR A 159 16.84 -9.46 6.24
CA TYR A 159 16.98 -8.09 5.75
C TYR A 159 18.47 -7.78 5.55
N GLY A 160 18.94 -7.85 4.31
CA GLY A 160 20.37 -7.85 4.00
C GLY A 160 21.08 -8.99 4.73
N ASN A 161 22.12 -8.65 5.50
CA ASN A 161 22.85 -9.60 6.34
C ASN A 161 22.24 -9.83 7.72
N LEU A 162 21.17 -9.09 8.06
CA LEU A 162 20.50 -9.20 9.35
C LEU A 162 19.43 -10.30 9.31
N THR A 163 19.29 -10.99 10.44
CA THR A 163 18.21 -11.95 10.68
C THR A 163 17.45 -11.53 11.93
N LEU A 164 16.16 -11.25 11.76
CA LEU A 164 15.26 -10.81 12.83
C LEU A 164 14.35 -11.96 13.24
N GLN A 165 14.13 -12.13 14.54
CA GLN A 165 13.04 -12.95 15.05
C GLN A 165 11.71 -12.20 14.89
N ALA A 166 10.60 -12.94 14.80
CA ALA A 166 9.27 -12.36 14.80
C ALA A 166 9.11 -11.39 15.99
N GLY A 167 8.68 -10.16 15.71
CA GLY A 167 8.52 -9.08 16.68
C GLY A 167 9.77 -8.23 16.95
N GLN A 168 10.95 -8.61 16.48
CA GLN A 168 12.14 -7.74 16.57
C GLN A 168 12.07 -6.60 15.55
N SER A 169 12.72 -5.50 15.89
CA SER A 169 12.75 -4.27 15.09
C SER A 169 14.18 -3.87 14.73
N LEU A 170 14.31 -3.11 13.64
CA LEU A 170 15.51 -2.35 13.35
C LEU A 170 15.49 -1.04 14.13
N VAL A 171 16.67 -0.45 14.34
CA VAL A 171 16.77 0.93 14.81
C VAL A 171 16.08 1.85 13.81
N PRO A 172 15.22 2.79 14.26
CA PRO A 172 14.54 3.71 13.37
C PRO A 172 15.51 4.53 12.52
N ASP A 173 15.18 4.68 11.24
CA ASP A 173 15.97 5.46 10.26
C ASP A 173 15.27 6.80 10.02
N VAL A 174 15.87 7.88 10.50
CA VAL A 174 15.30 9.24 10.42
C VAL A 174 15.85 9.94 9.19
N THR A 175 14.94 10.40 8.33
CA THR A 175 15.26 11.07 7.07
C THR A 175 14.49 12.39 6.96
N GLY A 176 14.79 13.19 5.94
CA GLY A 176 14.05 14.44 5.68
C GLY A 176 12.57 14.22 5.32
N THR A 177 12.15 13.01 4.93
CA THR A 177 10.75 12.69 4.61
C THR A 177 9.97 12.15 5.80
N GLY A 178 10.64 11.74 6.87
CA GLY A 178 10.04 11.11 8.04
C GLY A 178 10.93 10.03 8.65
N THR A 179 10.34 9.25 9.56
CA THR A 179 11.02 8.17 10.28
C THR A 179 10.53 6.82 9.79
N TYR A 180 11.45 5.96 9.36
CA TYR A 180 11.17 4.57 9.01
C TYR A 180 11.28 3.68 10.25
N GLU A 181 10.19 3.01 10.59
CA GLU A 181 10.14 2.01 11.66
C GLU A 181 9.94 0.64 11.05
N CYS A 182 10.93 -0.24 11.17
CA CYS A 182 10.92 -1.55 10.52
C CYS A 182 10.91 -2.67 11.55
N LYS A 183 10.05 -3.68 11.34
CA LYS A 183 9.93 -4.85 12.22
C LYS A 183 9.69 -6.14 11.44
N CYS A 184 10.06 -7.25 12.05
CA CYS A 184 9.70 -8.57 11.57
C CYS A 184 8.26 -8.91 12.00
N ALA A 185 7.28 -8.38 11.27
CA ALA A 185 5.86 -8.63 11.53
C ALA A 185 5.39 -9.97 10.96
N ILE A 186 5.66 -10.19 9.66
CA ILE A 186 5.21 -11.38 8.92
C ILE A 186 6.43 -11.96 8.18
N PRO A 187 7.05 -13.03 8.72
CA PRO A 187 8.14 -13.74 8.05
C PRO A 187 7.73 -14.21 6.64
N PRO A 188 8.65 -14.21 5.66
CA PRO A 188 10.11 -14.21 5.80
C PRO A 188 10.80 -12.84 5.68
N MET A 189 10.05 -11.74 5.64
CA MET A 189 10.61 -10.42 5.35
C MET A 189 10.24 -9.33 6.36
N VAL A 190 11.11 -8.34 6.47
CA VAL A 190 10.88 -7.17 7.33
C VAL A 190 9.85 -6.26 6.68
N HIS A 191 9.00 -5.65 7.49
CA HIS A 191 7.98 -4.69 7.07
C HIS A 191 8.26 -3.34 7.73
N CYS A 192 8.18 -2.26 6.97
CA CYS A 192 8.49 -0.91 7.43
C CYS A 192 7.26 -0.01 7.36
N ILE A 193 7.19 0.94 8.29
CA ILE A 193 6.22 2.03 8.27
C ILE A 193 6.99 3.34 8.21
N LEU A 194 6.65 4.19 7.24
CA LEU A 194 7.11 5.58 7.19
C LEU A 194 6.11 6.44 7.95
N LYS A 195 6.54 6.98 9.09
CA LYS A 195 5.81 8.03 9.81
C LYS A 195 6.33 9.38 9.34
N ALA A 196 5.50 10.11 8.59
CA ALA A 196 5.83 11.46 8.18
C ALA A 196 5.94 12.39 9.40
N THR A 197 6.93 13.28 9.36
CA THR A 197 7.15 14.35 10.35
C THR A 197 6.19 15.50 10.17
#